data_AF-A0A509E7W7-F1
#
_entry.id   AF-A0A509E7W7-F1
#
_cell.length_a   1.000
_cell.length_b   1.000
_cell.length_c   1.000
_cell.angle_alpha   90.00
_cell.angle_beta   90.00
_cell.angle_gamma   90.00
#
_symmetry.space_group_name_H-M   'P 1'
#
loop_
_entity.id
_entity.type
_entity.pdbx_description
1 polymer ?
#
loop_
_entity_poly.entity_id
_entity_poly.type
_entity_poly.pdbx_seq_one_letter_code
_entity_poly.pdbx_strand_id
1 'polypeptide(L)' 'MQERIAPLVREAATLEYIADALAQAAGVHAGVGDRGGARTLRRMSREHRVKAMLRRGLAAAILGRELPAAGPR' A
#
# COMPACT_ATOMS: atom_id res chain seq x y z
N MET A 1 1.56 18.63 16.44
CA MET A 1 2.43 17.53 15.96
C MET A 1 1.62 16.30 15.53
N GLN A 2 0.70 15.80 16.35
CA GLN A 2 -0.18 14.68 15.97
C GLN A 2 -1.07 14.95 14.73
N GLU A 3 -1.49 16.21 14.52
CA GLU A 3 -2.26 16.63 13.34
C GLU A 3 -1.55 16.38 12.00
N ARG A 4 -0.21 16.34 11.99
CA ARG A 4 0.59 16.08 10.77
C ARG A 4 0.83 14.58 10.53
N ILE A 5 0.69 13.75 11.56
CA ILE A 5 0.95 12.30 11.50
C ILE A 5 -0.31 11.54 11.08
N ALA A 6 -1.48 11.90 11.61
CA ALA A 6 -2.73 11.20 11.32
C ALA A 6 -3.07 11.15 9.81
N PRO A 7 -2.87 12.21 9.01
CA PRO A 7 -3.06 12.15 7.56
C PRO A 7 -2.12 11.16 6.86
N LEU A 8 -0.84 11.11 7.26
CA LEU A 8 0.15 10.20 6.67
C LEU A 8 -0.16 8.74 6.96
N VAL A 9 -0.58 8.43 8.19
CA VAL A 9 -0.99 7.07 8.58
C VAL A 9 -2.25 6.64 7.83
N ARG A 10 -3.24 7.54 7.71
CA ARG A 10 -4.46 7.28 6.91
C ARG A 10 -4.13 7.05 5.43
N GLU A 11 -3.29 7.90 4.85
CA GLU A 11 -2.86 7.76 3.45
C GLU A 11 -2.13 6.43 3.23
N ALA A 12 -1.25 6.03 4.14
CA ALA A 12 -0.59 4.74 4.07
C ALA A 12 -1.58 3.57 4.08
N ALA A 13 -2.57 3.59 4.97
CA ALA A 13 -3.58 2.55 5.04
C ALA A 13 -4.45 2.48 3.78
N THR A 14 -4.81 3.64 3.20
CA THR A 14 -5.53 3.71 1.93
C THR A 14 -4.70 3.11 0.79
N LEU A 15 -3.40 3.43 0.73
CA LEU A 15 -2.49 2.91 -0.29
C LEU A 15 -2.32 1.39 -0.19
N GLU A 16 -2.25 0.83 1.01
CA GLU A 16 -2.24 -0.62 1.22
C GLU A 16 -3.53 -1.29 0.75
N TYR A 17 -4.67 -0.71 1.12
CA TYR A 17 -5.96 -1.20 0.66
C TYR A 17 -6.06 -1.24 -0.88
N ILE A 18 -5.63 -0.16 -1.54
CA ILE A 18 -5.56 -0.11 -3.01
C ILE A 18 -4.61 -1.18 -3.54
N ALA A 19 -3.44 -1.36 -2.92
CA ALA A 19 -2.47 -2.35 -3.35
C ALA A 19 -3.01 -3.78 -3.28
N ASP A 20 -3.74 -4.11 -2.22
CA ASP A 20 -4.33 -5.44 -2.04
C ASP A 20 -5.46 -5.69 -3.03
N ALA A 21 -6.31 -4.70 -3.27
CA ALA A 21 -7.35 -4.77 -4.30
C ALA A 21 -6.75 -5.01 -5.70
N LEU A 22 -5.67 -4.30 -6.04
CA LEU A 22 -4.95 -4.52 -7.30
C LEU A 22 -4.32 -5.91 -7.39
N ALA A 23 -3.80 -6.44 -6.28
CA ALA A 23 -3.23 -7.78 -6.25
C ALA A 23 -4.30 -8.87 -6.45
N GLN A 24 -5.48 -8.70 -5.83
CA GLN A 24 -6.64 -9.59 -6.03
C GLN A 24 -7.13 -9.53 -7.48
N ALA A 25 -7.30 -8.32 -8.04
CA ALA A 25 -7.68 -8.13 -9.43
C ALA A 25 -6.67 -8.78 -10.39
N ALA A 26 -5.36 -8.66 -10.10
CA ALA A 26 -4.34 -9.35 -10.89
C ALA A 26 -4.47 -10.88 -10.87
N GLY A 27 -4.94 -11.45 -9.76
CA GLY A 27 -5.27 -12.87 -9.63
C GLY A 27 -6.41 -13.26 -10.57
N VAL A 28 -7.49 -12.47 -10.59
CA VAL A 28 -8.64 -12.67 -11.49
C VAL A 28 -8.21 -12.60 -12.96
N HIS A 29 -7.48 -11.55 -13.37
CA HIS A 29 -6.96 -11.41 -14.73
C HIS A 29 -6.08 -12.58 -15.16
N ALA A 30 -5.20 -13.06 -14.26
CA ALA A 30 -4.37 -14.23 -14.54
C ALA A 30 -5.22 -15.50 -14.70
N GLY A 31 -6.28 -15.66 -13.88
CA GLY A 31 -7.20 -16.78 -13.93
C GLY A 31 -7.99 -16.88 -15.24
N VAL A 32 -8.32 -15.74 -15.87
CA VAL A 32 -9.00 -15.68 -17.17
C VAL A 32 -8.03 -15.67 -18.37
N GLY A 33 -6.73 -15.89 -18.13
CA GLY A 33 -5.72 -15.96 -19.18
C GLY A 33 -5.11 -14.61 -19.61
N ASP A 34 -5.60 -13.48 -19.09
CA ASP A 34 -5.02 -12.16 -19.31
C ASP A 34 -3.76 -11.94 -18.45
N ARG A 35 -2.66 -12.53 -18.90
CA ARG A 35 -1.35 -12.39 -18.24
C ARG A 35 -0.78 -10.97 -18.35
N GLY A 36 -1.18 -10.21 -19.38
CA GLY A 36 -0.74 -8.84 -19.61
C GLY A 36 -1.30 -7.91 -18.55
N GLY A 37 -2.63 -7.87 -18.43
CA GLY A 37 -3.33 -7.10 -17.40
C GLY A 37 -2.90 -7.51 -15.99
N ALA A 38 -2.76 -8.81 -15.74
CA ALA A 38 -2.28 -9.30 -14.45
C ALA A 38 -0.88 -8.80 -14.08
N ARG A 39 0.05 -8.70 -15.05
CA ARG A 39 1.40 -8.14 -14.79
C ARG A 39 1.33 -6.64 -14.48
N THR A 40 0.53 -5.88 -15.23
CA THR A 40 0.34 -4.44 -15.01
C THR A 40 -0.24 -4.17 -13.62
N LEU A 41 -1.30 -4.89 -13.24
CA LEU A 41 -1.93 -4.75 -11.92
C LEU A 41 -0.99 -5.12 -10.77
N ARG A 42 -0.19 -6.20 -10.92
CA ARG A 42 0.86 -6.54 -9.94
C ARG A 42 1.92 -5.45 -9.80
N ARG A 43 2.33 -4.83 -10.90
CA ARG A 43 3.27 -3.71 -10.87
C ARG A 43 2.67 -2.52 -10.10
N MET A 44 1.45 -2.12 -10.42
CA MET A 44 0.76 -1.03 -9.74
C MET A 44 0.58 -1.33 -8.24
N SER A 45 0.19 -2.56 -7.89
CA SER A 45 0.09 -3.01 -6.49
C SER A 45 1.41 -2.77 -5.73
N ARG A 46 2.55 -3.19 -6.31
CA ARG A 46 3.88 -2.96 -5.71
C ARG A 46 4.19 -1.48 -5.55
N GLU A 47 3.91 -0.66 -6.56
CA GLU A 47 4.11 0.79 -6.50
C GLU A 47 3.30 1.44 -5.36
N HIS A 48 2.05 1.02 -5.16
CA HIS A 48 1.23 1.50 -4.04
C HIS A 48 1.73 1.02 -2.67
N ARG A 49 2.23 -0.22 -2.55
CA ARG A 49 2.88 -0.70 -1.30
C ARG A 49 4.13 0.12 -0.95
N VAL A 50 4.95 0.44 -1.94
CA VAL A 50 6.13 1.30 -1.73
C VAL A 50 5.71 2.69 -1.24
N LYS A 51 4.68 3.29 -1.86
CA LYS A 51 4.15 4.59 -1.41
C LYS A 51 3.62 4.51 0.04
N ALA A 52 2.88 3.46 0.39
CA ALA A 52 2.38 3.27 1.75
C ALA A 52 3.51 3.18 2.77
N MET A 53 4.54 2.40 2.45
CA MET A 53 5.75 2.26 3.28
C MET A 53 6.43 3.62 3.48
N LEU A 54 6.59 4.43 2.43
CA LEU A 54 7.18 5.77 2.53
C LEU A 54 6.33 6.70 3.41
N ARG A 55 5.00 6.67 3.31
CA ARG A 55 4.12 7.47 4.17
C ARG A 55 4.26 7.09 5.65
N ARG A 56 4.40 5.81 5.95
CA ARG A 56 4.71 5.35 7.32
C ARG A 56 6.10 5.75 7.78
N GLY A 57 7.11 5.62 6.92
CA GLY A 57 8.46 6.06 7.22
C GLY A 57 8.51 7.55 7.58
N LEU A 58 7.81 8.38 6.81
CA LEU A 58 7.66 9.82 7.11
C LEU A 58 6.95 10.06 8.44
N ALA A 59 5.85 9.34 8.70
CA ALA A 59 5.12 9.46 9.94
C ALA A 59 5.95 9.01 11.16
N ALA A 60 6.73 7.93 11.04
CA ALA A 60 7.67 7.45 12.05
C ALA A 60 8.80 8.43 12.31
N ALA A 61 9.37 9.02 11.25
CA ALA A 61 10.40 10.05 11.34
C ALA A 61 9.89 11.29 12.09
N ILE A 62 8.63 11.69 11.87
CA ILE A 62 8.01 12.80 12.61
C ILE A 62 7.73 12.40 14.07
N LEU A 63 7.34 11.15 14.33
CA LEU A 63 7.02 10.67 15.68
C LEU A 63 8.28 10.40 16.53
N GLY A 64 9.45 10.24 15.91
CA GLY A 64 10.70 9.88 16.59
C GLY A 64 10.77 8.42 17.05
N ARG A 65 9.90 7.55 16.53
CA ARG A 65 9.87 6.10 16.79
C ARG A 65 9.24 5.35 15.64
N GLU A 66 9.56 4.05 15.52
CA GLU A 66 8.95 3.19 14.53
C GLU A 66 7.43 3.10 14.71
N LEU A 67 6.72 3.13 13.59
CA LEU A 67 5.29 2.83 13.57
C LEU A 67 5.10 1.33 13.39
N PRO A 68 4.14 0.70 14.10
CA PRO A 68 3.84 -0.69 13.87
C PRO A 68 3.51 -0.89 12.38
N ALA A 69 4.07 -1.95 11.78
CA ALA A 69 3.62 -2.40 10.49
C ALA A 69 2.10 -2.61 10.54
N ALA A 70 1.36 -2.29 9.48
CA ALA A 70 -0.01 -2.79 9.37
C ALA A 70 0.09 -4.29 9.54
N GLY A 71 -0.52 -4.78 10.61
CA GLY A 71 -0.72 -6.20 10.76
C GLY A 71 -1.46 -6.74 9.54
N PRO A 72 -1.26 -8.03 9.21
CA PRO A 72 -2.08 -8.69 8.22
C PRO A 72 -3.55 -8.56 8.65
N ARG A 73 -4.41 -8.08 7.73
CA ARG A 73 -5.86 -8.11 7.89
C ARG A 73 -6.38 -9.52 7.63
#